data_AF-A0A3D9HFX8-F1
#
_entry.id   AF-A0A3D9HFX8-F1
#
_cell.length_a   1.000
_cell.length_b   1.000
_cell.length_c   1.000
_cell.angle_alpha   90.00
_cell.angle_beta   90.00
_cell.angle_gamma   90.00
#
_symmetry.space_group_name_H-M   'P 1'
#
loop_
_entity.id
_entity.type
_entity.pdbx_description
1 polymer ?
#
loop_
_entity_poly.entity_id
_entity_poly.type
_entity_poly.pdbx_seq_one_letter_code
_entity_poly.pdbx_strand_id
1 'polypeptide(L)'
;MSKPFNHFVITRFNLKQSIWGSDKLGAQVNSDVWLKSRYELFETYCFPSLQNQTNKDFKWLVFFDETTPQIYRDKNTALNTIFKNFIPIYVKNFETFHITVPQFVKDHSEKGVNYVITTRLDNDDCFHKDAVKTIQDHFTTKETAIIDLCNGLTLQTTPAYKLALREHVISGPFISLCESLKPSKNPVTVYKQEHTAWLGEVTYISVNKGFYWLQIIHDRNISNALGKQLTYNKRYLEGFDFLGSIPFSLRYYIFILYKKIRRLVKHRIRNKTNDLNL
;
A
#
# COMPACT_ATOMS: atom_id res chain seq x y z
N MET A 1 4.46 30.45 -1.56
CA MET A 1 3.66 30.03 -2.73
C MET A 1 2.47 29.24 -2.21
N SER A 2 1.29 29.36 -2.82
CA SER A 2 0.14 28.53 -2.44
C SER A 2 0.44 27.06 -2.73
N LYS A 3 -0.03 26.18 -1.85
CA LYS A 3 0.11 24.72 -2.01
C LYS A 3 -0.64 24.26 -3.27
N PRO A 4 -0.02 23.51 -4.19
CA PRO A 4 -0.63 23.19 -5.49
C PRO A 4 -1.76 22.16 -5.41
N PHE A 5 -1.78 21.32 -4.38
CA PHE A 5 -2.77 20.25 -4.20
C PHE A 5 -2.95 19.88 -2.72
N ASN A 6 -4.07 19.26 -2.38
CA ASN A 6 -4.23 18.53 -1.12
C ASN A 6 -3.79 17.07 -1.32
N HIS A 7 -3.29 16.39 -0.28
CA HIS A 7 -2.99 14.95 -0.36
C HIS A 7 -3.62 14.20 0.81
N PHE A 8 -4.42 13.18 0.49
CA PHE A 8 -5.00 12.26 1.45
C PHE A 8 -4.56 10.83 1.14
N VAL A 9 -3.93 10.15 2.10
CA VAL A 9 -3.80 8.69 2.07
C VAL A 9 -5.03 8.10 2.74
N ILE A 10 -5.60 7.05 2.18
CA ILE A 10 -6.85 6.45 2.65
C ILE A 10 -6.64 4.95 2.85
N THR A 11 -7.06 4.47 4.02
CA THR A 11 -6.99 3.06 4.41
C THR A 11 -8.37 2.60 4.88
N ARG A 12 -8.84 1.47 4.35
CA ARG A 12 -9.98 0.73 4.90
C ARG A 12 -9.42 -0.26 5.93
N PHE A 13 -9.84 -0.17 7.19
CA PHE A 13 -9.28 -1.01 8.24
C PHE A 13 -10.09 -2.29 8.46
N ASN A 14 -11.28 -2.19 9.04
CA ASN A 14 -12.13 -3.33 9.40
C ASN A 14 -13.59 -3.13 8.95
N LEU A 15 -13.80 -2.38 7.86
CA LEU A 15 -15.14 -2.13 7.33
C LEU A 15 -15.84 -3.46 7.01
N LYS A 16 -17.09 -3.62 7.46
CA LYS A 16 -17.94 -4.74 7.05
C LYS A 16 -18.43 -4.52 5.62
N GLN A 17 -18.07 -5.42 4.71
CA GLN A 17 -18.86 -5.62 3.48
C GLN A 17 -19.67 -6.88 3.66
N SER A 18 -20.89 -6.91 3.11
CA SER A 18 -21.72 -8.11 3.02
C SER A 18 -21.04 -9.29 2.29
N ILE A 19 -19.93 -9.04 1.58
CA ILE A 19 -19.23 -9.99 0.70
C ILE A 19 -17.90 -10.51 1.28
N TRP A 20 -17.33 -9.87 2.31
CA TRP A 20 -16.06 -10.35 2.89
C TRP A 20 -16.39 -11.46 3.91
N GLY A 21 -16.09 -12.70 3.52
CA GLY A 21 -16.31 -13.89 4.33
C GLY A 21 -15.22 -14.08 5.40
N SER A 22 -14.43 -15.13 5.23
CA SER A 22 -13.35 -15.50 6.16
C SER A 22 -11.96 -15.18 5.59
N ASP A 23 -10.98 -14.99 6.47
CA ASP A 23 -9.56 -14.96 6.10
C ASP A 23 -9.04 -16.33 5.63
N LYS A 24 -7.76 -16.42 5.24
CA LYS A 24 -7.16 -17.70 4.78
C LYS A 24 -7.17 -18.83 5.82
N LEU A 25 -7.35 -18.51 7.11
CA LEU A 25 -7.44 -19.49 8.19
C LEU A 25 -8.89 -19.74 8.62
N GLY A 26 -9.88 -19.23 7.89
CA GLY A 26 -11.30 -19.45 8.15
C GLY A 26 -11.90 -18.54 9.22
N ALA A 27 -11.12 -17.64 9.84
CA ALA A 27 -11.65 -16.69 10.81
C ALA A 27 -12.51 -15.66 10.08
N GLN A 28 -13.73 -15.41 10.59
CA GLN A 28 -14.57 -14.35 10.05
C GLN A 28 -13.83 -13.02 10.18
N VAL A 29 -13.82 -12.27 9.07
CA VAL A 29 -13.33 -10.88 9.09
C VAL A 29 -14.10 -10.13 10.17
N ASN A 30 -13.38 -9.32 10.95
CA ASN A 30 -13.90 -8.58 12.11
C ASN A 30 -14.20 -9.39 13.38
N SER A 31 -13.83 -10.67 13.46
CA SER A 31 -13.74 -11.37 14.75
C SER A 31 -12.64 -10.75 15.65
N ASP A 32 -12.75 -10.94 16.97
CA ASP A 32 -11.74 -10.43 17.92
C ASP A 32 -10.33 -10.95 17.62
N VAL A 33 -10.24 -12.22 17.21
CA VAL A 33 -8.97 -12.88 16.82
C VAL A 33 -8.40 -12.27 15.55
N TRP A 34 -9.24 -11.89 14.59
CA TRP A 34 -8.81 -11.20 13.38
C TRP A 34 -8.37 -9.76 13.70
N LEU A 35 -9.17 -9.01 14.47
CA LEU A 35 -8.85 -7.63 14.84
C LEU A 35 -7.55 -7.54 15.60
N LYS A 36 -7.32 -8.42 16.58
CA LYS A 36 -6.08 -8.44 17.35
C LYS A 36 -4.87 -8.61 16.43
N SER A 37 -4.90 -9.65 15.58
CA SER A 37 -3.82 -9.91 14.62
C SER A 37 -3.66 -8.77 13.62
N ARG A 38 -4.76 -8.12 13.21
CA ARG A 38 -4.73 -7.01 12.27
C ARG A 38 -4.11 -5.76 12.88
N TYR A 39 -4.41 -5.44 14.14
CA TYR A 39 -3.75 -4.35 14.86
C TYR A 39 -2.26 -4.63 15.10
N GLU A 40 -1.87 -5.88 15.38
CA GLU A 40 -0.46 -6.26 15.47
C GLU A 40 0.28 -5.96 14.17
N LEU A 41 -0.29 -6.30 13.01
CA LEU A 41 0.29 -5.96 11.70
C LEU A 41 0.33 -4.45 11.47
N PHE A 42 -0.78 -3.76 11.75
CA PHE A 42 -0.89 -2.32 11.52
C PHE A 42 0.12 -1.52 12.36
N GLU A 43 0.22 -1.83 13.65
CA GLU A 43 1.12 -1.15 14.59
C GLU A 43 2.60 -1.49 14.32
N THR A 44 2.88 -2.70 13.83
CA THR A 44 4.25 -3.14 13.49
C THR A 44 4.73 -2.60 12.14
N TYR A 45 3.84 -2.56 11.15
CA TYR A 45 4.20 -2.37 9.75
C TYR A 45 3.62 -1.08 9.16
N CYS A 46 2.29 -0.97 9.09
CA CYS A 46 1.63 0.09 8.34
C CYS A 46 1.79 1.48 8.99
N PHE A 47 1.44 1.61 10.28
CA PHE A 47 1.51 2.86 11.03
C PHE A 47 2.91 3.50 11.04
N PRO A 48 3.99 2.80 11.43
CA PRO A 48 5.32 3.39 11.40
C PRO A 48 5.78 3.74 9.97
N SER A 49 5.30 3.03 8.94
CA SER A 49 5.64 3.36 7.55
C SER A 49 5.15 4.75 7.12
N LEU A 50 3.98 5.17 7.62
CA LEU A 50 3.42 6.50 7.32
C LEU A 50 3.93 7.58 8.29
N GLN A 51 4.15 7.22 9.55
CA GLN A 51 4.75 8.12 10.53
C GLN A 51 6.16 8.56 10.14
N ASN A 52 6.93 7.67 9.48
CA ASN A 52 8.31 7.90 9.11
C ASN A 52 8.50 8.48 7.70
N GLN A 53 7.42 8.94 7.04
CA GLN A 53 7.55 9.61 5.75
C GLN A 53 8.46 10.85 5.87
N THR A 54 9.37 11.02 4.91
CA THR A 54 10.26 12.19 4.81
C THR A 54 9.47 13.46 4.49
N ASN A 55 8.37 13.30 3.75
CA ASN A 55 7.39 14.34 3.51
C ASN A 55 6.06 14.00 4.23
N LYS A 56 5.69 14.85 5.19
CA LYS A 56 4.48 14.70 6.02
C LYS A 56 3.33 15.62 5.61
N ASP A 57 3.40 16.24 4.44
CA ASP A 57 2.35 17.11 3.93
C ASP A 57 1.18 16.32 3.31
N PHE A 58 0.52 15.51 4.13
CA PHE A 58 -0.65 14.72 3.77
C PHE A 58 -1.52 14.45 5.00
N LYS A 59 -2.81 14.16 4.79
CA LYS A 59 -3.70 13.62 5.83
C LYS A 59 -3.88 12.13 5.59
N TRP A 60 -3.94 11.32 6.65
CA TRP A 60 -4.15 9.88 6.56
C TRP A 60 -5.48 9.50 7.17
N LEU A 61 -6.45 9.20 6.32
CA LEU A 61 -7.81 8.84 6.72
C LEU A 61 -7.90 7.33 6.88
N VAL A 62 -8.15 6.85 8.09
CA VAL A 62 -8.27 5.42 8.37
C VAL A 62 -9.69 5.10 8.79
N PHE A 63 -10.37 4.33 7.96
CA PHE A 63 -11.79 4.04 8.12
C PHE A 63 -12.01 2.73 8.86
N PHE A 64 -12.73 2.83 9.97
CA PHE A 64 -13.09 1.74 10.86
C PHE A 64 -14.60 1.51 10.82
N ASP A 65 -15.00 0.28 11.12
CA ASP A 65 -16.41 -0.06 11.32
C ASP A 65 -16.95 0.66 12.58
N GLU A 66 -18.17 1.17 12.53
CA GLU A 66 -18.79 1.88 13.65
C GLU A 66 -18.95 1.03 14.91
N THR A 67 -18.98 -0.30 14.77
CA THR A 67 -19.05 -1.23 15.90
C THR A 67 -17.67 -1.67 16.41
N THR A 68 -16.59 -1.04 15.94
CA THR A 68 -15.22 -1.30 16.44
C THR A 68 -15.17 -1.21 17.96
N PRO A 69 -14.70 -2.26 18.67
CA PRO A 69 -14.68 -2.31 20.14
C PRO A 69 -13.93 -1.14 20.78
N GLN A 70 -14.37 -0.72 21.97
CA GLN A 70 -13.83 0.47 22.66
C GLN A 70 -12.32 0.40 22.88
N ILE A 71 -11.77 -0.76 23.24
CA ILE A 71 -10.33 -0.96 23.41
C ILE A 71 -9.52 -0.54 22.17
N TYR A 72 -10.05 -0.75 20.98
CA TYR A 72 -9.41 -0.35 19.73
C TYR A 72 -9.65 1.13 19.40
N ARG A 73 -10.79 1.70 19.82
CA ARG A 73 -11.05 3.15 19.72
C ARG A 73 -10.09 3.96 20.59
N ASP A 74 -9.80 3.46 21.78
CA ASP A 74 -8.83 4.06 22.70
C ASP A 74 -7.42 3.98 22.11
N LYS A 75 -7.03 2.82 21.55
CA LYS A 75 -5.80 2.65 20.77
C LYS A 75 -5.70 3.66 19.62
N ASN A 76 -6.75 3.80 18.81
CA ASN A 76 -6.77 4.76 17.71
C ASN A 76 -6.63 6.22 18.19
N THR A 77 -7.21 6.56 19.34
CA THR A 77 -7.05 7.88 19.96
C THR A 77 -5.61 8.13 20.40
N ALA A 78 -4.96 7.11 20.98
CA ALA A 78 -3.54 7.17 21.32
C ALA A 78 -2.66 7.32 20.06
N LEU A 79 -2.95 6.58 18.99
CA LEU A 79 -2.23 6.69 17.72
C LEU A 79 -2.38 8.07 17.06
N ASN A 80 -3.57 8.69 17.09
CA ASN A 80 -3.76 10.07 16.63
C ASN A 80 -2.96 11.08 17.47
N THR A 81 -2.79 10.82 18.76
CA THR A 81 -1.97 11.66 19.63
C THR A 81 -0.49 11.60 19.24
N ILE A 82 -0.01 10.40 18.86
CA ILE A 82 1.36 10.17 18.39
C ILE A 82 1.60 10.77 17.00
N PHE A 83 0.66 10.63 16.07
CA PHE A 83 0.79 11.12 14.70
C PHE A 83 -0.50 11.81 14.25
N LYS A 84 -0.51 13.15 14.25
CA LYS A 84 -1.71 13.94 13.99
C LYS A 84 -2.27 13.80 12.57
N ASN A 85 -1.46 13.35 11.61
CA ASN A 85 -1.96 13.07 10.27
C ASN A 85 -2.83 11.80 10.25
N PHE A 86 -2.67 10.86 11.18
CA PHE A 86 -3.56 9.70 11.32
C PHE A 86 -4.91 10.15 11.90
N ILE A 87 -5.96 10.06 11.09
CA ILE A 87 -7.31 10.50 11.42
C ILE A 87 -8.22 9.27 11.39
N PRO A 88 -8.61 8.70 12.55
CA PRO A 88 -9.56 7.59 12.61
C PRO A 88 -10.98 8.09 12.32
N ILE A 89 -11.67 7.42 11.39
CA ILE A 89 -13.04 7.74 11.00
C ILE A 89 -13.88 6.48 11.12
N TYR A 90 -15.05 6.57 11.76
CA TYR A 90 -15.92 5.43 11.98
C TYR A 90 -17.17 5.53 11.11
N VAL A 91 -17.45 4.49 10.34
CA VAL A 91 -18.59 4.42 9.42
C VAL A 91 -19.29 3.08 9.50
N LYS A 92 -20.57 3.06 9.16
CA LYS A 92 -21.42 1.87 9.27
C LYS A 92 -21.01 0.72 8.36
N ASN A 93 -20.64 1.02 7.11
CA ASN A 93 -20.42 0.05 6.05
C ASN A 93 -19.68 0.67 4.85
N PHE A 94 -19.45 -0.13 3.81
CA PHE A 94 -18.80 0.32 2.58
C PHE A 94 -19.61 1.38 1.82
N GLU A 95 -20.94 1.31 1.84
CA GLU A 95 -21.79 2.31 1.19
C GLU A 95 -21.58 3.69 1.81
N THR A 96 -21.56 3.74 3.14
CA THR A 96 -21.27 4.97 3.89
C THR A 96 -19.84 5.43 3.62
N PHE A 97 -18.86 4.52 3.58
CA PHE A 97 -17.47 4.85 3.22
C PHE A 97 -17.37 5.56 1.85
N HIS A 98 -18.05 5.06 0.82
CA HIS A 98 -18.01 5.65 -0.53
C HIS A 98 -18.67 7.04 -0.60
N ILE A 99 -19.51 7.40 0.37
CA ILE A 99 -20.09 8.74 0.52
C ILE A 99 -19.16 9.62 1.36
N THR A 100 -18.68 9.10 2.49
CA THR A 100 -17.89 9.85 3.46
C THR A 100 -16.52 10.26 2.93
N VAL A 101 -15.83 9.40 2.16
CA VAL A 101 -14.49 9.72 1.63
C VAL A 101 -14.49 10.99 0.76
N PRO A 102 -15.30 11.09 -0.31
CA PRO A 102 -15.40 12.31 -1.10
C PRO A 102 -15.76 13.55 -0.30
N GLN A 103 -16.73 13.43 0.62
CA GLN A 103 -17.20 14.53 1.43
C GLN A 103 -16.09 15.03 2.37
N PHE A 104 -15.41 14.11 3.07
CA PHE A 104 -14.31 14.45 3.97
C PHE A 104 -13.17 15.13 3.22
N VAL A 105 -12.79 14.59 2.06
CA VAL A 105 -11.74 15.18 1.21
C VAL A 105 -12.11 16.62 0.83
N LYS A 106 -13.36 16.86 0.42
CA LYS A 106 -13.85 18.20 0.08
C LYS A 106 -13.79 19.16 1.28
N ASP A 107 -14.34 18.74 2.42
CA ASP A 107 -14.48 19.59 3.61
C ASP A 107 -13.13 19.92 4.28
N HIS A 108 -12.13 19.05 4.10
CA HIS A 108 -10.82 19.18 4.71
C HIS A 108 -9.73 19.61 3.72
N SER A 109 -10.10 19.95 2.48
CA SER A 109 -9.20 20.55 1.50
C SER A 109 -9.02 22.05 1.77
N GLU A 110 -7.80 22.54 1.57
CA GLU A 110 -7.47 23.96 1.76
C GLU A 110 -8.21 24.83 0.73
N LYS A 111 -8.78 25.96 1.20
CA LYS A 111 -9.47 26.91 0.32
C LYS A 111 -8.51 27.50 -0.71
N GLY A 112 -8.94 27.56 -1.97
CA GLY A 112 -8.13 28.07 -3.08
C GLY A 112 -7.16 27.04 -3.69
N VAL A 113 -7.09 25.82 -3.13
CA VAL A 113 -6.33 24.72 -3.72
C VAL A 113 -7.26 23.88 -4.60
N ASN A 114 -7.00 23.88 -5.91
CA ASN A 114 -7.91 23.33 -6.93
C ASN A 114 -7.61 21.88 -7.33
N TYR A 115 -6.73 21.20 -6.60
CA TYR A 115 -6.35 19.82 -6.90
C TYR A 115 -6.25 18.98 -5.64
N VAL A 116 -6.47 17.68 -5.81
CA VAL A 116 -6.31 16.71 -4.74
C VAL A 116 -5.67 15.42 -5.26
N ILE A 117 -4.79 14.86 -4.44
CA ILE A 117 -4.27 13.51 -4.57
C ILE A 117 -4.94 12.64 -3.50
N THR A 118 -5.50 11.51 -3.91
CA THR A 118 -5.99 10.47 -2.99
C THR A 118 -5.24 9.18 -3.23
N THR A 119 -4.62 8.61 -2.19
CA THR A 119 -3.72 7.44 -2.30
C THR A 119 -4.30 6.26 -1.53
N ARG A 120 -4.26 5.06 -2.13
CA ARG A 120 -4.67 3.81 -1.46
C ARG A 120 -3.52 3.23 -0.65
N LEU A 121 -3.82 2.75 0.55
CA LEU A 121 -2.90 1.90 1.32
C LEU A 121 -3.70 0.91 2.17
N ASP A 122 -3.33 -0.36 2.12
CA ASP A 122 -3.90 -1.40 2.96
C ASP A 122 -3.28 -1.38 4.37
N ASN A 123 -4.03 -1.82 5.37
CA ASN A 123 -3.70 -1.67 6.80
C ASN A 123 -2.59 -2.61 7.31
N ASP A 124 -2.11 -3.54 6.49
CA ASP A 124 -1.01 -4.46 6.79
C ASP A 124 0.22 -4.23 5.90
N ASP A 125 0.11 -3.34 4.92
CA ASP A 125 1.15 -3.06 3.95
C ASP A 125 1.86 -1.73 4.27
N CYS A 126 3.03 -1.54 3.66
CA CYS A 126 3.97 -0.47 4.02
C CYS A 126 4.32 0.41 2.84
N PHE A 127 4.55 1.69 3.12
CA PHE A 127 5.27 2.57 2.22
C PHE A 127 6.73 2.76 2.60
N HIS A 128 7.57 2.91 1.59
CA HIS A 128 8.94 3.42 1.75
C HIS A 128 8.88 4.85 2.29
N LYS A 129 9.87 5.30 3.07
CA LYS A 129 9.89 6.65 3.68
C LYS A 129 9.75 7.82 2.69
N ASP A 130 10.12 7.61 1.43
CA ASP A 130 9.99 8.60 0.34
C ASP A 130 8.78 8.39 -0.58
N ALA A 131 7.88 7.46 -0.27
CA ALA A 131 6.74 7.16 -1.15
C ALA A 131 5.82 8.36 -1.34
N VAL A 132 5.42 9.04 -0.24
CA VAL A 132 4.56 10.22 -0.31
C VAL A 132 5.25 11.34 -1.08
N LYS A 133 6.52 11.60 -0.79
CA LYS A 133 7.32 12.58 -1.54
C LYS A 133 7.32 12.25 -3.02
N THR A 134 7.57 11.00 -3.38
CA THR A 134 7.61 10.54 -4.76
C THR A 134 6.26 10.71 -5.47
N ILE A 135 5.16 10.36 -4.82
CA ILE A 135 3.81 10.59 -5.36
C ILE A 135 3.60 12.09 -5.63
N GLN A 136 3.95 12.94 -4.66
CA GLN A 136 3.78 14.38 -4.77
C GLN A 136 4.67 15.02 -5.85
N ASP A 137 5.90 14.54 -6.02
CA ASP A 137 6.82 15.00 -7.07
C ASP A 137 6.29 14.67 -8.49
N HIS A 138 5.37 13.71 -8.61
CA HIS A 138 4.72 13.32 -9.88
C HIS A 138 3.30 13.88 -10.02
N PHE A 139 2.94 14.88 -9.21
CA PHE A 139 1.69 15.62 -9.33
C PHE A 139 1.44 16.13 -10.76
N THR A 140 0.17 16.17 -11.17
CA THR A 140 -0.25 16.69 -12.48
C THR A 140 -1.51 17.53 -12.36
N THR A 141 -1.63 18.56 -13.20
CA THR A 141 -2.82 19.44 -13.27
C THR A 141 -3.92 18.90 -14.20
N LYS A 142 -3.77 17.67 -14.70
CA LYS A 142 -4.82 16.99 -15.50
C LYS A 142 -6.10 16.86 -14.67
N GLU A 143 -7.24 16.89 -15.36
CA GLU A 143 -8.56 16.74 -14.72
C GLU A 143 -8.65 15.46 -13.87
N THR A 144 -8.11 14.34 -14.39
CA THR A 144 -8.00 13.06 -13.70
C THR A 144 -6.79 12.28 -14.21
N ALA A 145 -5.94 11.77 -13.32
CA ALA A 145 -4.83 10.87 -13.65
C ALA A 145 -4.47 9.96 -12.48
N ILE A 146 -3.97 8.77 -12.78
CA ILE A 146 -3.37 7.87 -11.78
C ILE A 146 -1.86 8.05 -11.78
N ILE A 147 -1.27 8.24 -10.61
CA ILE A 147 0.16 8.06 -10.35
C ILE A 147 0.32 6.63 -9.82
N ASP A 148 1.12 5.83 -10.52
CA ASP A 148 1.29 4.41 -10.23
C ASP A 148 2.74 4.14 -9.83
N LEU A 149 2.95 3.69 -8.60
CA LEU A 149 4.25 3.25 -8.11
C LEU A 149 4.49 1.83 -8.64
N CYS A 150 5.13 1.71 -9.81
CA CYS A 150 5.17 0.44 -10.55
C CYS A 150 6.04 -0.64 -9.90
N ASN A 151 6.87 -0.28 -8.92
CA ASN A 151 7.81 -1.19 -8.28
C ASN A 151 7.64 -1.19 -6.78
N GLY A 152 7.63 -2.39 -6.22
CA GLY A 152 7.62 -2.62 -4.79
C GLY A 152 8.09 -4.02 -4.43
N LEU A 153 7.78 -4.41 -3.21
CA LEU A 153 8.34 -5.59 -2.59
C LEU A 153 7.22 -6.45 -2.02
N THR A 154 7.54 -7.72 -1.78
CA THR A 154 6.75 -8.62 -0.94
C THR A 154 7.66 -9.23 0.11
N LEU A 155 7.29 -9.12 1.38
CA LEU A 155 8.01 -9.71 2.50
C LEU A 155 7.10 -10.72 3.17
N GLN A 156 7.38 -12.00 2.97
CA GLN A 156 6.80 -13.03 3.81
C GLN A 156 7.46 -12.99 5.18
N THR A 157 6.66 -13.02 6.24
CA THR A 157 7.12 -12.98 7.64
C THR A 157 6.96 -14.34 8.34
N THR A 158 5.97 -15.14 7.92
CA THR A 158 5.65 -16.47 8.48
C THR A 158 5.58 -17.53 7.38
N PRO A 159 6.05 -18.79 7.59
CA PRO A 159 6.79 -19.29 8.76
C PRO A 159 8.27 -18.88 8.78
N ALA A 160 8.76 -18.20 7.74
CA ALA A 160 10.12 -17.71 7.68
C ALA A 160 10.19 -16.49 6.75
N TYR A 161 11.15 -15.60 7.02
CA TYR A 161 11.36 -14.42 6.19
C TYR A 161 11.78 -14.78 4.76
N LYS A 162 11.04 -14.25 3.79
CA LYS A 162 11.39 -14.30 2.36
C LYS A 162 11.07 -12.96 1.73
N LEU A 163 12.02 -12.40 1.00
CA LEU A 163 11.85 -11.14 0.29
C LEU A 163 11.79 -11.40 -1.21
N ALA A 164 10.88 -10.72 -1.90
CA ALA A 164 10.81 -10.77 -3.35
C ALA A 164 10.50 -9.41 -3.95
N LEU A 165 11.08 -9.15 -5.11
CA LEU A 165 10.79 -7.96 -5.90
C LEU A 165 9.47 -8.15 -6.66
N ARG A 166 8.73 -7.05 -6.79
CA ARG A 166 7.58 -6.88 -7.67
C ARG A 166 7.85 -5.67 -8.55
N GLU A 167 8.33 -5.91 -9.75
CA GLU A 167 8.72 -4.88 -10.71
C GLU A 167 7.71 -4.80 -11.86
N HIS A 168 7.58 -3.62 -12.47
CA HIS A 168 6.71 -3.37 -13.63
C HIS A 168 5.24 -3.76 -13.36
N VAL A 169 4.78 -3.55 -12.13
CA VAL A 169 3.37 -3.69 -11.79
C VAL A 169 2.61 -2.58 -12.49
N ILE A 170 1.58 -2.96 -13.24
CA ILE A 170 0.64 -2.05 -13.87
C ILE A 170 -0.63 -2.05 -13.03
N SER A 171 -1.10 -0.86 -12.67
CA SER A 171 -2.28 -0.69 -11.83
C SER A 171 -2.12 -1.43 -10.49
N GLY A 172 -1.05 -1.08 -9.77
CA GLY A 172 -0.72 -1.69 -8.49
C GLY A 172 -1.79 -1.48 -7.42
N PRO A 173 -1.69 -2.19 -6.28
CA PRO A 173 -2.67 -2.06 -5.20
C PRO A 173 -2.70 -0.66 -4.55
N PHE A 174 -1.61 0.12 -4.69
CA PHE A 174 -1.39 1.39 -4.00
C PHE A 174 -1.29 2.59 -4.95
N ILE A 175 -2.18 2.65 -5.93
CA ILE A 175 -2.29 3.78 -6.85
C ILE A 175 -2.73 5.07 -6.13
N SER A 176 -2.38 6.20 -6.72
CA SER A 176 -2.79 7.54 -6.29
C SER A 176 -3.57 8.24 -7.39
N LEU A 177 -4.79 8.69 -7.12
CA LEU A 177 -5.59 9.48 -8.03
C LEU A 177 -5.31 10.96 -7.81
N CYS A 178 -4.82 11.64 -8.85
CA CYS A 178 -4.75 13.08 -8.94
C CYS A 178 -5.96 13.60 -9.73
N GLU A 179 -6.72 14.54 -9.16
CA GLU A 179 -7.91 15.09 -9.79
C GLU A 179 -8.14 16.58 -9.46
N SER A 180 -8.86 17.27 -10.34
CA SER A 180 -9.31 18.64 -10.11
C SER A 180 -10.42 18.71 -9.05
N LEU A 181 -10.20 19.53 -8.02
CA LEU A 181 -11.18 19.83 -6.98
C LEU A 181 -12.01 21.06 -7.40
N LYS A 182 -13.32 20.86 -7.61
CA LYS A 182 -14.25 21.95 -8.00
C LYS A 182 -15.27 22.17 -6.86
N PRO A 183 -15.54 23.41 -6.42
CA PRO A 183 -16.45 23.67 -5.28
C PRO A 183 -17.86 23.09 -5.44
N SER A 184 -18.36 23.02 -6.67
CA SER A 184 -19.74 22.59 -7.00
C SER A 184 -19.96 21.08 -6.97
N LYS A 185 -18.92 20.25 -6.86
CA LYS A 185 -19.04 18.77 -6.87
C LYS A 185 -18.18 18.13 -5.80
N ASN A 186 -18.50 16.89 -5.44
CA ASN A 186 -17.62 16.07 -4.63
C ASN A 186 -16.53 15.46 -5.53
N PRO A 187 -15.29 15.27 -5.01
CA PRO A 187 -14.23 14.58 -5.74
C PRO A 187 -14.59 13.11 -5.96
N VAL A 188 -14.00 12.49 -6.98
CA VAL A 188 -14.23 11.08 -7.31
C VAL A 188 -13.52 10.17 -6.30
N THR A 189 -12.27 10.51 -5.99
CA THR A 189 -11.32 9.79 -5.14
C THR A 189 -10.92 8.42 -5.68
N VAL A 190 -9.73 7.96 -5.30
CA VAL A 190 -9.13 6.71 -5.76
C VAL A 190 -9.95 5.45 -5.40
N TYR A 191 -10.86 5.56 -4.43
CA TYR A 191 -11.77 4.48 -4.01
C TYR A 191 -13.11 4.47 -4.76
N LYS A 192 -13.30 5.28 -5.81
CA LYS A 192 -14.47 5.16 -6.69
C LYS A 192 -14.62 3.75 -7.27
N GLN A 193 -13.51 3.09 -7.54
CA GLN A 193 -13.46 1.72 -8.04
C GLN A 193 -12.17 1.01 -7.60
N GLU A 194 -12.12 -0.29 -7.83
CA GLU A 194 -10.92 -1.08 -7.52
C GLU A 194 -9.75 -0.70 -8.43
N HIS A 195 -8.53 -0.87 -7.92
CA HIS A 195 -7.33 -0.30 -8.54
C HIS A 195 -7.19 -0.70 -10.01
N THR A 196 -7.40 -1.98 -10.33
CA THR A 196 -7.34 -2.51 -11.71
C THR A 196 -8.39 -1.94 -12.66
N ALA A 197 -9.53 -1.46 -12.15
CA ALA A 197 -10.61 -0.93 -12.98
C ALA A 197 -10.28 0.46 -13.56
N TRP A 198 -9.30 1.16 -12.99
CA TRP A 198 -8.82 2.43 -13.55
C TRP A 198 -8.05 2.28 -14.86
N LEU A 199 -7.57 1.07 -15.17
CA LEU A 199 -6.74 0.83 -16.35
C LEU A 199 -7.56 1.06 -17.63
N GLY A 200 -7.07 1.96 -18.49
CA GLY A 200 -7.75 2.33 -19.74
C GLY A 200 -8.79 3.45 -19.60
N GLU A 201 -9.17 3.84 -18.38
CA GLU A 201 -10.14 4.92 -18.15
C GLU A 201 -9.50 6.31 -18.02
N VAL A 202 -8.27 6.36 -17.49
CA VAL A 202 -7.57 7.60 -17.17
C VAL A 202 -6.10 7.54 -17.57
N THR A 203 -5.45 8.71 -17.63
CA THR A 203 -4.00 8.73 -17.89
C THR A 203 -3.23 8.15 -16.70
N TYR A 204 -2.26 7.28 -16.97
CA TYR A 204 -1.30 6.77 -15.98
C TYR A 204 0.03 7.52 -16.06
N ILE A 205 0.55 7.88 -14.90
CA ILE A 205 1.89 8.42 -14.67
C ILE A 205 2.66 7.33 -13.93
N SER A 206 3.40 6.52 -14.69
CA SER A 206 4.14 5.38 -14.16
C SER A 206 5.46 5.81 -13.54
N VAL A 207 5.61 5.55 -12.24
CA VAL A 207 6.85 5.77 -11.49
C VAL A 207 7.65 4.46 -11.46
N ASN A 208 8.59 4.33 -12.40
CA ASN A 208 9.35 3.11 -12.62
C ASN A 208 10.72 3.06 -11.92
N LYS A 209 11.13 4.13 -11.22
CA LYS A 209 12.45 4.23 -10.57
C LYS A 209 12.33 4.17 -9.05
N GLY A 210 12.89 3.14 -8.43
CA GLY A 210 12.82 2.92 -6.98
C GLY A 210 11.84 1.81 -6.60
N PHE A 211 11.72 1.51 -5.31
CA PHE A 211 10.78 0.53 -4.73
C PHE A 211 10.05 1.23 -3.58
N TYR A 212 8.77 1.57 -3.77
CA TYR A 212 8.10 2.51 -2.85
C TYR A 212 7.03 1.92 -1.97
N TRP A 213 6.70 0.64 -2.16
CA TRP A 213 5.76 -0.07 -1.32
C TRP A 213 6.25 -1.48 -1.04
N LEU A 214 5.79 -2.03 0.07
CA LEU A 214 6.10 -3.36 0.52
C LEU A 214 4.81 -4.01 1.01
N GLN A 215 4.46 -5.14 0.40
CA GLN A 215 3.37 -5.96 0.88
C GLN A 215 3.86 -6.98 1.91
N ILE A 216 3.23 -7.01 3.07
CA ILE A 216 3.53 -7.97 4.13
C ILE A 216 2.73 -9.24 3.89
N ILE A 217 3.43 -10.36 3.75
CA ILE A 217 2.80 -11.67 3.56
C ILE A 217 2.85 -12.46 4.87
N HIS A 218 1.69 -12.54 5.50
CA HIS A 218 1.46 -13.34 6.70
C HIS A 218 0.51 -14.51 6.40
N ASP A 219 0.38 -15.44 7.35
CA ASP A 219 -0.43 -16.66 7.25
C ASP A 219 -1.94 -16.42 7.02
N ARG A 220 -2.44 -15.25 7.46
CA ARG A 220 -3.86 -14.84 7.36
C ARG A 220 -4.19 -13.93 6.17
N ASN A 221 -3.25 -13.69 5.26
CA ASN A 221 -3.46 -12.74 4.16
C ASN A 221 -4.54 -13.21 3.19
N ILE A 222 -5.54 -12.41 2.81
CA ILE A 222 -6.70 -12.91 2.03
C ILE A 222 -6.30 -13.35 0.59
N SER A 223 -5.47 -12.60 -0.13
CA SER A 223 -5.15 -12.88 -1.55
C SER A 223 -3.66 -12.83 -1.93
N ASN A 224 -2.82 -12.13 -1.17
CA ASN A 224 -1.43 -11.87 -1.55
C ASN A 224 -0.57 -13.14 -1.64
N ALA A 225 0.35 -13.15 -2.61
CA ALA A 225 1.33 -14.20 -2.86
C ALA A 225 2.73 -13.62 -3.06
N LEU A 226 3.76 -14.38 -2.69
CA LEU A 226 5.15 -13.94 -2.76
C LEU A 226 5.56 -13.68 -4.21
N GLY A 227 6.25 -12.56 -4.45
CA GLY A 227 6.77 -12.20 -5.76
C GLY A 227 7.68 -13.30 -6.34
N LYS A 228 7.74 -13.37 -7.67
CA LYS A 228 8.50 -14.42 -8.38
C LYS A 228 10.02 -14.23 -8.27
N GLN A 229 10.48 -12.99 -8.08
CA GLN A 229 11.89 -12.63 -8.04
C GLN A 229 12.39 -12.57 -6.59
N LEU A 230 12.73 -13.74 -6.04
CA LEU A 230 13.28 -13.85 -4.68
C LEU A 230 14.65 -13.20 -4.56
N THR A 231 14.89 -12.54 -3.44
CA THR A 231 16.17 -11.90 -3.11
C THR A 231 16.43 -11.96 -1.61
N TYR A 232 17.71 -11.94 -1.23
CA TYR A 232 18.15 -11.71 0.15
C TYR A 232 18.88 -10.36 0.28
N ASN A 233 18.96 -9.57 -0.80
CA ASN A 233 19.65 -8.30 -0.80
C ASN A 233 18.87 -7.29 0.05
N LYS A 234 19.38 -6.99 1.24
CA LYS A 234 18.75 -6.06 2.18
C LYS A 234 18.74 -4.62 1.71
N ARG A 235 19.51 -4.24 0.69
CA ARG A 235 19.49 -2.87 0.13
C ARG A 235 18.11 -2.46 -0.37
N TYR A 236 17.29 -3.41 -0.82
CA TYR A 236 15.91 -3.11 -1.22
C TYR A 236 15.01 -2.70 -0.04
N LEU A 237 15.41 -3.02 1.20
CA LEU A 237 14.70 -2.64 2.41
C LEU A 237 15.20 -1.32 3.02
N GLU A 238 16.23 -0.70 2.44
CA GLU A 238 16.64 0.65 2.84
C GLU A 238 15.45 1.60 2.67
N GLY A 239 15.13 2.37 3.70
CA GLY A 239 13.96 3.25 3.75
C GLY A 239 12.65 2.58 4.19
N PHE A 240 12.67 1.29 4.50
CA PHE A 240 11.71 0.61 5.38
C PHE A 240 12.32 0.40 6.77
N ASP A 241 13.03 1.42 7.27
CA ASP A 241 13.96 1.32 8.40
C ASP A 241 13.28 0.87 9.71
N PHE A 242 11.95 1.06 9.83
CA PHE A 242 11.14 0.63 10.96
C PHE A 242 10.96 -0.90 11.08
N LEU A 243 11.25 -1.66 10.02
CA LEU A 243 11.16 -3.13 10.05
C LEU A 243 12.25 -3.79 10.90
N GLY A 244 13.26 -3.01 11.34
CA GLY A 244 14.42 -3.54 12.04
C GLY A 244 15.25 -4.52 11.18
N SER A 245 16.11 -5.30 11.83
CA SER A 245 16.91 -6.30 11.12
C SER A 245 16.08 -7.54 10.81
N ILE A 246 15.73 -7.73 9.53
CA ILE A 246 15.09 -8.96 9.05
C ILE A 246 16.13 -10.09 8.90
N PRO A 247 16.01 -11.21 9.63
CA PRO A 247 16.93 -12.34 9.52
C PRO A 247 16.47 -13.31 8.42
N PHE A 248 17.31 -13.53 7.42
CA PHE A 248 17.12 -14.60 6.44
C PHE A 248 17.82 -15.88 6.91
N SER A 249 17.16 -17.03 6.80
CA SER A 249 17.77 -18.31 7.21
C SER A 249 18.89 -18.73 6.24
N LEU A 250 19.90 -19.46 6.74
CA LEU A 250 20.98 -20.01 5.90
C LEU A 250 20.43 -20.86 4.74
N ARG A 251 19.37 -21.65 5.02
CA ARG A 251 18.66 -22.44 4.00
C ARG A 251 18.09 -21.54 2.88
N TYR A 252 17.56 -20.36 3.23
CA TYR A 252 17.03 -19.43 2.24
C TYR A 252 18.13 -18.80 1.38
N TYR A 253 19.28 -18.44 1.98
CA TYR A 253 20.46 -17.97 1.22
C TYR A 253 20.91 -19.02 0.21
N ILE A 254 21.12 -20.26 0.65
CA ILE A 254 21.52 -21.38 -0.22
C ILE A 254 20.51 -21.59 -1.35
N PHE A 255 19.21 -21.55 -1.03
CA PHE A 255 18.15 -21.71 -2.02
C PHE A 255 18.17 -20.65 -3.12
N ILE A 256 18.38 -19.38 -2.77
CA ILE A 256 18.48 -18.29 -3.76
C ILE A 256 19.75 -18.46 -4.61
N LEU A 257 20.90 -18.77 -3.99
CA LEU A 257 22.16 -19.00 -4.71
C LEU A 257 22.02 -20.14 -5.72
N TYR A 258 21.45 -21.27 -5.29
CA TYR A 258 21.16 -22.40 -6.16
C TYR A 258 20.24 -22.01 -7.33
N LYS A 259 19.17 -21.26 -7.08
CA LYS A 259 18.28 -20.75 -8.15
C LYS A 259 19.02 -19.87 -9.16
N LYS A 260 19.92 -18.98 -8.69
CA LYS A 260 20.74 -18.12 -9.56
C LYS A 260 21.68 -18.95 -10.42
N ILE A 261 22.43 -19.88 -9.83
CA ILE A 261 23.36 -20.77 -10.54
C ILE A 261 22.60 -21.60 -11.60
N ARG A 262 21.48 -22.21 -11.22
CA ARG A 262 20.66 -23.01 -12.16
C ARG A 262 20.16 -22.19 -13.35
N ARG A 263 19.78 -20.92 -13.15
CA ARG A 263 19.38 -20.01 -14.24
C ARG A 263 20.55 -19.71 -15.18
N LEU A 264 21.73 -19.41 -14.63
CA LEU A 264 22.94 -19.17 -15.41
C LEU A 264 23.35 -20.38 -16.26
N VAL A 265 23.33 -21.58 -15.67
CA VAL A 265 23.63 -22.83 -16.38
C VAL A 265 22.64 -23.06 -17.53
N LYS A 266 21.34 -22.92 -17.28
CA LYS A 266 20.31 -23.04 -18.34
C LYS A 266 20.51 -22.04 -19.48
N HIS A 267 20.85 -20.79 -19.16
CA HIS A 267 21.10 -19.76 -20.16
C HIS A 267 22.34 -20.10 -21.01
N ARG A 268 23.43 -20.55 -20.38
CA ARG A 268 24.66 -20.97 -21.08
C ARG A 268 24.44 -22.18 -21.98
N ILE A 269 23.66 -23.17 -21.54
CA ILE A 269 23.30 -24.33 -22.36
C ILE A 269 22.49 -23.88 -23.58
N ARG A 270 21.45 -23.06 -23.39
CA ARG A 270 20.59 -22.55 -24.47
C ARG A 270 21.37 -21.74 -25.52
N ASN A 271 22.30 -20.89 -25.09
CA ASN A 271 23.10 -20.11 -26.03
C ASN A 271 24.05 -21.02 -26.83
N LYS A 272 24.68 -22.01 -26.20
CA LYS A 272 25.49 -23.01 -26.91
C LYS A 272 24.69 -23.83 -27.93
N THR A 273 23.44 -24.20 -27.64
CA THR A 273 22.60 -24.90 -28.62
C THR A 273 22.14 -24.02 -29.78
N ASN A 274 22.03 -22.70 -29.58
CA ASN A 274 21.73 -21.77 -30.66
C ASN A 274 22.96 -21.52 -31.55
N ASP A 275 24.17 -21.48 -30.98
CA ASP A 275 25.43 -21.31 -31.73
C ASP A 275 25.81 -22.56 -32.54
N LEU A 276 25.28 -23.74 -32.19
CA LEU A 276 25.49 -25.00 -32.91
C LEU A 276 24.46 -25.24 -34.04
N ASN A 277 23.42 -24.40 -34.14
CA ASN A 277 22.34 -24.50 -35.13
C ASN A 277 22.35 -23.31 -36.13
N LEU A 278 23.44 -22.55 -36.17
CA LEU A 278 23.78 -21.52 -37.16
C LEU A 278 24.99 -21.97 -37.98
#